data_AF-A0A0L0BK76-F1
#
_entry.id   AF-A0A0L0BK76-F1
#
_cell.length_a   1.000
_cell.length_b   1.000
_cell.length_c   1.000
_cell.angle_alpha   90.00
_cell.angle_beta   90.00
_cell.angle_gamma   90.00
#
_symmetry.space_group_name_H-M   'P 1'
#
loop_
_entity.id
_entity.type
_entity.pdbx_description
1 polymer ?
#
loop_
_entity_poly.entity_id
_entity_poly.type
_entity_poly.pdbx_seq_one_letter_code
_entity_poly.pdbx_strand_id
1 'polypeptide(L)'
;MMRLIHAPGDPVIATVDGISVRFAGIELLEPSGSSTVGPLNLMMCLYLSAVRGSETALRDARFRLKQQQRWEQVHAGEQDPFGFPWWPVESIYDRITTKLSDDLGTRYERAGGQVGGEGREWEMVLRYTTIPPLEARTLHVEFSVDGVSTGRTCKIALEQ
;
A
#
# COMPACT_ATOMS: atom_id res chain seq x y z
N MET A 1 4.79 -6.74 20.64
CA MET A 1 5.56 -6.93 19.38
C MET A 1 4.77 -7.70 18.32
N MET A 2 4.78 -7.29 17.04
CA MET A 2 4.13 -8.04 15.94
C MET A 2 5.12 -8.96 15.23
N ARG A 3 4.75 -10.23 15.01
CA ARG A 3 5.60 -11.22 14.33
C ARG A 3 4.84 -11.95 13.23
N LEU A 4 5.38 -11.95 12.01
CA LEU A 4 4.82 -12.73 10.90
C LEU A 4 4.97 -14.23 11.19
N ILE A 5 3.86 -14.95 11.29
CA ILE A 5 3.84 -16.41 11.55
C ILE A 5 3.43 -17.22 10.33
N HIS A 6 2.74 -16.60 9.38
CA HIS A 6 2.42 -17.21 8.09
C HIS A 6 2.41 -16.15 7.00
N ALA A 7 3.06 -16.46 5.88
CA ALA A 7 2.93 -15.75 4.63
C ALA A 7 2.95 -16.77 3.48
N PRO A 8 2.46 -16.39 2.28
CA PRO A 8 2.66 -17.19 1.08
C PRO A 8 4.15 -17.49 0.85
N GLY A 9 4.48 -18.71 0.41
CA GLY A 9 5.89 -19.17 0.27
C GLY A 9 6.73 -18.33 -0.71
N ASP A 10 6.09 -17.68 -1.68
CA ASP A 10 6.56 -16.47 -2.34
C ASP A 10 5.63 -15.35 -1.86
N PRO A 11 6.11 -14.26 -1.22
CA PRO A 11 5.26 -13.25 -0.59
C PRO A 11 4.40 -12.45 -1.58
N VAL A 12 4.32 -12.86 -2.85
CA VAL A 12 3.38 -12.34 -3.84
C VAL A 12 1.94 -12.62 -3.40
N ILE A 13 1.22 -11.53 -3.11
CA ILE A 13 -0.17 -11.53 -2.66
C ILE A 13 -1.16 -11.26 -3.79
N ALA A 14 -0.69 -10.68 -4.90
CA ALA A 14 -1.49 -10.36 -6.08
C ALA A 14 -0.60 -10.21 -7.32
N THR A 15 -1.22 -10.34 -8.50
CA THR A 15 -0.64 -9.91 -9.77
C THR A 15 -1.65 -9.01 -10.48
N VAL A 16 -1.24 -7.80 -10.84
CA VAL A 16 -2.07 -6.80 -11.50
C VAL A 16 -1.37 -6.35 -12.77
N ASP A 17 -2.02 -6.54 -13.92
CA ASP A 17 -1.44 -6.23 -15.24
C ASP A 17 -0.05 -6.84 -15.48
N GLY A 18 0.19 -8.05 -14.96
CA GLY A 18 1.49 -8.72 -15.04
C GLY A 18 2.54 -8.23 -14.03
N ILE A 19 2.20 -7.27 -13.17
CA ILE A 19 3.06 -6.80 -12.08
C ILE A 19 2.71 -7.56 -10.81
N SER A 20 3.68 -8.28 -10.28
CA SER A 20 3.52 -8.99 -9.00
C SER A 20 3.63 -8.01 -7.84
N VAL A 21 2.74 -8.12 -6.86
CA VAL A 21 2.74 -7.31 -5.64
C VAL A 21 2.96 -8.22 -4.45
N ARG A 22 3.89 -7.83 -3.59
CA ARG A 22 4.32 -8.56 -2.41
C ARG A 22 3.82 -7.90 -1.14
N PHE A 23 3.54 -8.72 -0.13
CA PHE A 23 3.46 -8.25 1.25
C PHE A 23 4.88 -7.94 1.75
N ALA A 24 5.11 -6.69 2.15
CA ALA A 24 6.42 -6.20 2.59
C ALA A 24 6.52 -6.05 4.13
N GLY A 25 5.38 -6.00 4.83
CA GLY A 25 5.38 -5.97 6.28
C GLY A 25 4.14 -5.34 6.89
N ILE A 26 4.10 -5.29 8.21
CA ILE A 26 3.08 -4.59 8.99
C ILE A 26 3.72 -4.02 10.25
N GLU A 27 3.33 -2.80 10.63
CA GLU A 27 3.86 -2.11 11.79
C GLU A 27 2.76 -1.32 12.50
N LEU A 28 2.92 -1.14 13.82
CA LEU A 28 2.22 -0.11 14.56
C LEU A 28 3.12 1.12 14.65
N LEU A 29 2.63 2.24 14.14
CA LEU A 29 3.34 3.51 14.18
C LEU A 29 2.61 4.48 15.10
N GLU A 30 3.39 5.15 15.95
CA GLU A 30 2.93 6.38 16.58
C GLU A 30 2.81 7.45 15.49
N PRO A 31 1.71 8.23 15.45
CA PRO A 31 1.58 9.31 14.49
C PRO A 31 2.66 10.36 14.79
N SER A 32 3.69 10.42 13.95
CA SER A 32 4.69 11.49 14.01
C SER A 32 4.00 12.83 13.79
N GLY A 33 4.24 13.79 14.69
CA GLY A 33 3.41 14.97 14.94
C GLY A 33 3.00 15.85 13.74
N SER A 34 1.98 16.68 14.00
CA SER A 34 1.30 17.65 13.10
C SER A 34 0.07 17.16 12.31
N SER A 35 -0.70 16.22 12.86
CA SER A 35 -2.11 16.07 12.47
C SER A 35 -2.99 16.55 13.62
N THR A 36 -3.93 17.44 13.33
CA THR A 36 -4.94 18.02 14.26
C THR A 36 -5.93 17.00 14.84
N VAL A 37 -5.56 15.73 14.91
CA VAL A 37 -6.38 14.61 15.38
C VAL A 37 -5.72 14.00 16.62
N GLY A 38 -5.87 14.68 17.76
CA GLY A 38 -5.72 14.13 19.12
C GLY A 38 -4.37 13.52 19.53
N PRO A 39 -4.00 13.57 20.81
CA PRO A 39 -2.86 12.81 21.31
C PRO A 39 -3.23 11.31 21.36
N LEU A 40 -2.32 10.42 20.93
CA LEU A 40 -2.26 8.97 21.22
C LEU A 40 -2.87 7.94 20.23
N ASN A 41 -3.34 8.29 19.05
CA ASN A 41 -3.87 7.26 18.14
C ASN A 41 -2.77 6.58 17.33
N LEU A 42 -2.18 5.52 17.89
CA LEU A 42 -1.38 4.55 17.11
C LEU A 42 -2.13 4.17 15.83
N MET A 43 -1.41 4.14 14.71
CA MET A 43 -1.94 3.66 13.44
C MET A 43 -1.29 2.35 13.07
N MET A 44 -2.07 1.46 12.45
CA MET A 44 -1.52 0.24 11.88
C MET A 44 -1.24 0.45 10.40
N CYS A 45 0.00 0.22 10.00
CA CYS A 45 0.50 0.41 8.64
C CYS A 45 0.85 -0.94 8.03
N LEU A 46 0.23 -1.26 6.90
CA LEU A 46 0.52 -2.45 6.11
C LEU A 46 1.28 -2.05 4.86
N TYR A 47 2.44 -2.64 4.65
CA TYR A 47 3.35 -2.30 3.56
C TYR A 47 3.26 -3.33 2.45
N LEU A 48 3.11 -2.86 1.21
CA LEU A 48 3.17 -3.65 -0.01
C LEU A 48 4.27 -3.12 -0.92
N SER A 49 4.89 -4.00 -1.69
CA SER A 49 5.88 -3.65 -2.71
C SER A 49 5.53 -4.29 -4.05
N ALA A 50 5.58 -3.53 -5.14
CA ALA A 50 5.44 -4.07 -6.49
C ALA A 50 6.81 -4.49 -7.02
N VAL A 51 6.90 -5.75 -7.45
CA VAL A 51 8.11 -6.34 -8.00
C VAL A 51 8.50 -5.64 -9.30
N ARG A 52 9.76 -5.23 -9.39
CA ARG A 52 10.30 -4.61 -10.60
C ARG A 52 10.35 -5.60 -11.75
N GLY A 53 9.92 -5.11 -12.91
CA GLY A 53 9.99 -5.83 -14.18
C GLY A 53 9.88 -4.90 -15.38
N SER A 54 9.71 -5.49 -16.55
CA SER A 54 9.54 -4.77 -17.81
C SER A 54 8.35 -3.82 -17.78
N GLU A 55 7.21 -4.26 -17.23
CA GLU A 55 6.00 -3.44 -17.19
C GLU A 55 6.14 -2.24 -16.25
N THR A 56 6.71 -2.40 -15.05
CA THR A 56 6.98 -1.26 -14.15
C THR A 56 7.97 -0.28 -14.78
N ALA A 57 9.00 -0.78 -15.48
CA ALA A 57 9.98 0.05 -16.15
C ALA A 57 9.37 0.84 -17.33
N LEU A 58 8.50 0.20 -18.11
CA LEU A 58 7.77 0.84 -19.20
C LEU A 58 6.83 1.93 -18.69
N ARG A 59 6.11 1.66 -17.60
CA ARG A 59 5.23 2.64 -16.95
C ARG A 59 6.01 3.83 -16.39
N ASP A 60 7.16 3.60 -15.74
CA ASP A 60 8.04 4.68 -15.28
C ASP A 60 8.57 5.53 -16.44
N ALA A 61 8.98 4.90 -17.55
CA ALA A 61 9.47 5.62 -18.72
C ALA A 61 8.39 6.52 -19.32
N ARG A 62 7.15 6.01 -19.46
CA ARG A 62 6.00 6.79 -19.92
C ARG A 62 5.71 7.96 -18.99
N PHE A 63 5.80 7.75 -17.68
CA PHE A 63 5.60 8.81 -16.69
C PHE A 63 6.65 9.91 -16.78
N ARG A 64 7.94 9.55 -16.86
CA ARG A 64 9.02 10.53 -17.05
C ARG A 64 8.86 11.33 -18.34
N LEU A 65 8.46 10.68 -19.43
CA LEU A 65 8.20 11.37 -20.69
C LEU A 65 7.06 12.41 -20.53
N LYS A 66 5.97 12.04 -19.87
CA LYS A 66 4.87 12.98 -19.57
C LYS A 66 5.30 14.13 -18.67
N GLN A 67 6.13 13.86 -17.66
CA GLN A 67 6.69 14.91 -16.80
C GLN A 67 7.55 15.89 -17.59
N GLN A 68 8.38 15.39 -18.51
CA GLN A 68 9.22 16.22 -19.37
C GLN A 68 8.37 17.09 -20.31
N GLN A 69 7.40 16.48 -21.01
CA GLN A 69 6.49 17.22 -21.91
C GLN A 69 5.74 18.33 -21.18
N ARG A 70 5.28 18.06 -19.94
CA ARG A 70 4.63 19.06 -19.11
C ARG A 70 5.59 20.19 -18.72
N TRP A 71 6.82 19.85 -18.31
CA TRP A 71 7.83 20.86 -17.99
C TRP A 71 8.06 21.79 -19.19
N GLU A 72 8.17 21.24 -20.40
CA GLU A 72 8.30 22.00 -21.65
C GLU A 72 7.08 22.91 -21.90
N GLN A 73 5.85 22.39 -21.74
CA GLN A 73 4.60 23.17 -21.91
C GLN A 73 4.48 24.32 -20.91
N VAL A 74 4.77 24.06 -19.63
CA VAL A 74 4.73 25.09 -18.58
C VAL A 74 5.76 26.18 -18.87
N HIS A 75 6.96 25.82 -19.34
CA HIS A 75 7.99 26.79 -19.73
C HIS A 75 7.66 27.53 -21.03
N ALA A 76 6.84 26.96 -21.91
CA ALA A 76 6.31 27.62 -23.10
C ALA A 76 5.13 28.57 -22.80
N GLY A 77 4.63 28.61 -21.55
CA GLY A 77 3.48 29.43 -21.15
C GLY A 77 2.13 28.85 -21.57
N GLU A 78 2.09 27.56 -21.94
CA GLU A 78 0.85 26.87 -22.29
C GLU A 78 0.06 26.50 -21.03
N GLN A 79 -1.27 26.60 -21.10
CA GLN A 79 -2.11 26.05 -20.04
C GLN A 79 -2.12 24.53 -20.14
N ASP A 80 -1.73 23.86 -19.06
CA ASP A 80 -1.81 22.41 -18.92
C ASP A 80 -3.27 22.01 -18.59
N PRO A 81 -4.00 21.40 -19.54
CA PRO A 81 -5.39 21.04 -19.32
C PRO A 81 -5.56 19.71 -18.55
N PHE A 82 -4.49 18.96 -18.32
CA PHE A 82 -4.54 17.60 -17.75
C PHE A 82 -3.99 17.51 -16.32
N GLY A 83 -3.35 18.57 -15.82
CA GLY A 83 -2.80 18.61 -14.47
C GLY A 83 -1.59 17.70 -14.29
N PHE A 84 -1.18 17.48 -13.04
CA PHE A 84 0.00 16.66 -12.75
C PHE A 84 -0.27 15.20 -13.19
N PRO A 85 0.65 14.55 -13.93
CA PRO A 85 0.46 13.16 -14.32
C PRO A 85 0.33 12.28 -13.06
N TRP A 86 -0.68 11.42 -13.03
CA TRP A 86 -0.84 10.42 -11.97
C TRP A 86 0.40 9.51 -11.88
N TRP A 87 0.77 9.14 -10.67
CA TRP A 87 1.89 8.21 -10.48
C TRP A 87 1.45 6.85 -11.02
N PRO A 88 2.20 6.21 -11.94
CA PRO A 88 1.81 4.93 -12.51
C PRO A 88 1.45 3.84 -11.51
N VAL A 89 2.01 3.92 -10.31
CA VAL A 89 1.80 2.96 -9.26
C VAL A 89 0.37 2.97 -8.72
N GLU A 90 -0.30 4.13 -8.74
CA GLU A 90 -1.69 4.29 -8.26
C GLU A 90 -2.66 3.40 -9.05
N SER A 91 -2.42 3.23 -10.36
CA SER A 91 -3.24 2.38 -11.23
C SER A 91 -3.30 0.90 -10.83
N ILE A 92 -2.32 0.43 -10.07
CA ILE A 92 -2.29 -0.94 -9.55
C ILE A 92 -2.89 -0.98 -8.15
N TYR A 93 -2.54 0.01 -7.33
CA TYR A 93 -2.88 0.00 -5.92
C TYR A 93 -4.36 0.26 -5.65
N ASP A 94 -5.03 1.07 -6.45
CA ASP A 94 -6.48 1.28 -6.33
C ASP A 94 -7.28 -0.03 -6.54
N ARG A 95 -6.67 -1.00 -7.22
CA ARG A 95 -7.27 -2.31 -7.48
C ARG A 95 -7.04 -3.29 -6.34
N ILE A 96 -6.03 -3.05 -5.50
CA ILE A 96 -5.67 -3.95 -4.39
C ILE A 96 -6.40 -3.50 -3.13
N THR A 97 -7.16 -4.42 -2.55
CA THR A 97 -7.86 -4.23 -1.29
C THR A 97 -7.44 -5.29 -0.28
N THR A 98 -7.53 -4.93 0.99
CA THR A 98 -7.14 -5.77 2.11
C THR A 98 -8.24 -5.80 3.16
N LYS A 99 -8.55 -7.00 3.63
CA LYS A 99 -9.46 -7.23 4.74
C LYS A 99 -8.65 -7.72 5.93
N LEU A 100 -8.82 -7.03 7.06
CA LEU A 100 -8.19 -7.38 8.32
C LEU A 100 -9.22 -7.97 9.28
N SER A 101 -8.83 -9.01 10.00
CA SER A 101 -9.63 -9.61 11.06
C SER A 101 -8.72 -10.19 12.13
N ASP A 102 -9.14 -10.18 13.38
CA ASP A 102 -8.45 -10.85 14.49
C ASP A 102 -9.34 -11.92 15.15
N ASP A 103 -8.81 -12.59 16.16
CA ASP A 103 -9.49 -13.62 16.93
C ASP A 103 -10.60 -13.09 17.86
N LEU A 104 -10.76 -11.77 17.97
CA LEU A 104 -11.78 -11.12 18.78
C LEU A 104 -12.91 -10.49 17.95
N GLY A 105 -12.80 -10.51 16.62
CA GLY A 105 -13.78 -9.93 15.71
C GLY A 105 -13.72 -8.40 15.63
N THR A 106 -12.56 -7.80 15.89
CA THR A 106 -12.37 -6.35 15.79
C THR A 106 -12.63 -5.86 14.36
N ARG A 107 -13.37 -4.75 14.25
CA ARG A 107 -13.58 -4.07 12.98
C ARG A 107 -12.43 -3.11 12.69
N TYR A 108 -11.67 -3.41 11.65
CA TYR A 108 -10.60 -2.56 11.15
C TYR A 108 -11.10 -1.67 10.00
N GLU A 109 -10.83 -0.38 10.09
CA GLU A 109 -11.20 0.60 9.07
C GLU A 109 -9.96 1.18 8.41
N ARG A 110 -9.94 1.13 7.07
CA ARG A 110 -8.86 1.72 6.28
C ARG A 110 -9.08 3.23 6.24
N ALA A 111 -8.11 3.97 6.78
CA ALA A 111 -8.10 5.43 6.78
C ALA A 111 -7.56 6.02 5.47
N GLY A 112 -6.73 5.26 4.76
CA GLY A 112 -6.19 5.67 3.48
C GLY A 112 -4.99 4.84 3.05
N GLY A 113 -4.24 5.36 2.11
CA GLY A 113 -2.95 4.81 1.73
C GLY A 113 -2.06 5.88 1.13
N GLN A 114 -0.78 5.55 1.01
CA GLN A 114 0.18 6.36 0.30
C GLN A 114 1.02 5.46 -0.58
N VAL A 115 1.35 5.98 -1.73
CA VAL A 115 2.20 5.30 -2.70
C VAL A 115 3.53 6.04 -2.79
N GLY A 116 4.59 5.30 -3.04
CA GLY A 116 5.96 5.77 -2.99
C GLY A 116 6.89 4.97 -3.89
N GLY A 117 8.16 5.34 -3.92
CA GLY A 117 9.20 4.62 -4.64
C GLY A 117 10.15 5.54 -5.39
N GLU A 118 11.28 5.86 -4.77
CA GLU A 118 12.35 6.69 -5.39
C GLU A 118 13.31 5.84 -6.24
N GLY A 119 12.76 4.99 -7.11
CA GLY A 119 13.53 4.31 -8.15
C GLY A 119 14.11 2.93 -7.81
N ARG A 120 13.78 2.33 -6.65
CA ARG A 120 14.12 0.92 -6.35
C ARG A 120 12.92 0.00 -6.53
N GLU A 121 11.90 0.13 -5.70
CA GLU A 121 10.62 -0.57 -5.85
C GLU A 121 9.49 0.44 -5.84
N TRP A 122 8.34 0.02 -6.36
CA TRP A 122 7.10 0.74 -6.16
C TRP A 122 6.53 0.29 -4.82
N GLU A 123 6.26 1.22 -3.92
CA GLU A 123 5.87 0.94 -2.55
C GLU A 123 4.49 1.50 -2.24
N MET A 124 3.74 0.80 -1.38
CA MET A 124 2.48 1.29 -0.83
C MET A 124 2.41 1.02 0.66
N VAL A 125 1.84 2.00 1.36
CA VAL A 125 1.43 1.88 2.75
C VAL A 125 -0.09 1.99 2.81
N LEU A 126 -0.75 0.98 3.37
CA LEU A 126 -2.17 1.02 3.73
C LEU A 126 -2.28 1.36 5.22
N ARG A 127 -3.05 2.39 5.56
CA ARG A 127 -3.18 2.88 6.94
C ARG A 127 -4.54 2.55 7.52
N TYR A 128 -4.54 2.04 8.74
CA TYR A 128 -5.73 1.70 9.51
C TYR A 128 -5.76 2.50 10.81
N THR A 129 -6.94 3.00 11.16
CA THR A 129 -7.19 3.77 12.40
C THR A 129 -7.39 2.88 13.61
N THR A 130 -7.88 1.66 13.40
CA THR A 130 -8.04 0.67 14.47
C THR A 130 -6.76 -0.14 14.64
N ILE A 131 -6.22 -0.20 15.86
CA ILE A 131 -5.16 -1.14 16.21
C ILE A 131 -5.76 -2.42 16.81
N PRO A 132 -5.04 -3.55 16.75
CA PRO A 132 -5.48 -4.75 17.43
C PRO A 132 -5.60 -4.53 18.96
N PRO A 133 -6.70 -4.97 19.60
CA PRO A 133 -6.84 -4.95 21.05
C PRO A 133 -5.71 -5.71 21.75
N LEU A 134 -5.42 -5.37 23.00
CA LEU A 134 -4.37 -6.03 23.78
C LEU A 134 -4.61 -7.54 23.91
N GLU A 135 -5.86 -7.95 23.99
CA GLU A 135 -6.26 -9.34 24.14
C GLU A 135 -6.20 -10.14 22.83
N ALA A 136 -6.10 -9.47 21.68
CA ALA A 136 -6.01 -10.12 20.38
C ALA A 136 -4.64 -10.80 20.24
N ARG A 137 -4.64 -12.04 19.76
CA ARG A 137 -3.44 -12.87 19.64
C ARG A 137 -2.98 -13.03 18.20
N THR A 138 -3.91 -12.95 17.25
CA THR A 138 -3.60 -13.19 15.85
C THR A 138 -4.34 -12.21 14.97
N LEU A 139 -3.61 -11.58 14.07
CA LEU A 139 -4.15 -10.77 12.98
C LEU A 139 -4.06 -11.55 11.67
N HIS A 140 -5.17 -11.61 10.96
CA HIS A 140 -5.30 -12.19 9.63
C HIS A 140 -5.43 -11.08 8.59
N VAL A 141 -4.67 -11.20 7.51
CA VAL A 141 -4.75 -10.31 6.35
C VAL A 141 -5.17 -11.14 5.15
N GLU A 142 -6.29 -10.75 4.55
CA GLU A 142 -6.76 -11.29 3.27
C GLU A 142 -6.56 -10.23 2.17
N PHE A 143 -6.11 -10.66 0.99
CA PHE A 143 -5.87 -9.77 -0.14
C PHE A 143 -6.88 -10.01 -1.26
N SER A 144 -7.29 -8.94 -1.94
CA SER A 144 -8.21 -9.00 -3.07
C SER A 144 -7.77 -8.03 -4.17
N VAL A 145 -8.05 -8.38 -5.42
CA VAL A 145 -7.85 -7.54 -6.61
C VAL A 145 -9.21 -7.33 -7.27
N ASP A 146 -9.59 -6.07 -7.49
CA ASP A 146 -10.88 -5.70 -8.10
C ASP A 146 -12.09 -6.37 -7.40
N GLY A 147 -12.01 -6.48 -6.07
CA GLY A 147 -13.03 -7.12 -5.23
C GLY A 147 -13.01 -8.66 -5.23
N VAL A 148 -12.12 -9.30 -5.99
CA VAL A 148 -11.96 -10.76 -6.05
C VAL A 148 -10.81 -11.20 -5.14
N SER A 149 -11.09 -12.15 -4.23
CA SER A 149 -10.06 -12.70 -3.35
C SER A 149 -8.92 -13.35 -4.15
N THR A 150 -7.68 -13.08 -3.75
CA THR A 150 -6.51 -13.73 -4.35
C THR A 150 -6.23 -15.11 -3.76
N GLY A 151 -6.99 -15.51 -2.72
CA GLY A 151 -6.73 -16.71 -1.92
C GLY A 151 -5.43 -16.66 -1.10
N ARG A 152 -4.68 -15.54 -1.17
CA ARG A 152 -3.46 -15.33 -0.40
C ARG A 152 -3.81 -14.69 0.93
N THR A 153 -3.17 -15.17 1.99
CA THR A 153 -3.36 -14.64 3.33
C THR A 153 -2.04 -14.54 4.07
N CYS A 154 -1.94 -13.57 4.97
CA CYS A 154 -0.87 -13.50 5.96
C CYS A 154 -1.48 -13.66 7.35
N LYS A 155 -0.75 -14.32 8.26
CA LYS A 155 -1.08 -14.36 9.69
C LYS A 155 0.06 -13.76 10.48
N ILE A 156 -0.28 -12.88 11.41
CA ILE A 156 0.66 -12.16 12.27
C ILE A 156 0.30 -12.52 13.71
N ALA A 157 1.27 -13.02 14.46
CA ALA A 157 1.17 -13.14 15.90
C ALA A 157 1.29 -11.74 16.52
N LEU A 158 0.35 -11.44 17.39
CA LEU A 158 0.33 -10.26 18.24
C LEU A 158 0.90 -10.71 19.58
N GLU A 159 2.21 -10.59 19.74
CA GLU A 159 2.87 -10.85 21.02
C GLU A 159 2.81 -9.55 21.83
N GLN A 160 2.62 -9.62 23.14
CA GLN A 160 2.77 -8.44 24.00
C GLN A 160 4.25 -8.21 24.25
#